data_AF-A0A3R0N2C9-F1
#
_entry.id   AF-A0A3R0N2C9-F1
#
_cell.length_a   1.000
_cell.length_b   1.000
_cell.length_c   1.000
_cell.angle_alpha   90.00
_cell.angle_beta   90.00
_cell.angle_gamma   90.00
#
_symmetry.space_group_name_H-M   'P 1'
#
loop_
_entity.id
_entity.type
_entity.pdbx_description
1 polymer ?
#
loop_
_entity_poly.entity_id
_entity_poly.type
_entity_poly.pdbx_seq_one_letter_code
_entity_poly.pdbx_strand_id
1 'polypeptide(L)'
;LKDKTFMQSQAQTLGERVPFFGTGKNRLNQQQARENLVRTFSDGLGGISDKQLYESATKGQQKFIEAAGKRYNRIIDAMGDTPVDLSNTVKTIDNQIAVLSRPGKSQDRAAVKVLQQFKDDITSGPNDLRLARENRTDLRKRFIASSDTVDKDTLQKASDIIYKAYTADMKKAVAKNLGADEAINMARVDRSWSKFNDMMGRTRVQKAIASGKATPEDVTKLVFSQSPSERSQLYRLLDDNGRQNARAAIVQNAVDKATDPSGNISVEKFINALHRNRKQSATFFKGVHGKELDGVIKYLNDTRHAAKANVQNLNGLQLYGLLVGGGIINAAVLAGMLKTAAFVVPAAGAVGGAAKAYESPVIRNALLRLANTPKGSTAYDRAISTVTQSLTRVAQASQKEAQ
;
A
#
# COMPACT_ATOMS: atom_id res chain seq x y z
N LEU A 1 -20.56 59.85 34.29
CA LEU A 1 -20.97 59.23 33.00
C LEU A 1 -19.74 59.11 32.10
N LYS A 2 -19.03 57.96 32.17
CA LYS A 2 -18.07 57.41 31.18
C LYS A 2 -17.25 56.33 31.90
N ASP A 3 -17.70 55.09 31.84
CA ASP A 3 -16.88 53.86 31.99
C ASP A 3 -17.77 52.61 31.96
N LYS A 4 -18.58 52.47 30.91
CA LYS A 4 -19.33 51.22 30.62
C LYS A 4 -19.05 50.63 29.24
N THR A 5 -18.13 51.20 28.47
CA THR A 5 -18.00 50.85 27.03
C THR A 5 -16.81 49.95 26.69
N PHE A 6 -15.83 49.77 27.58
CA PHE A 6 -14.66 48.91 27.31
C PHE A 6 -14.88 47.44 27.72
N MET A 7 -15.57 47.21 28.84
CA MET A 7 -15.90 45.85 29.32
C MET A 7 -17.04 45.19 28.53
N GLN A 8 -17.91 45.97 27.88
CA GLN A 8 -18.97 45.43 27.02
C GLN A 8 -18.48 45.06 25.60
N SER A 9 -17.45 45.72 25.05
CA SER A 9 -16.93 45.38 23.71
C SER A 9 -16.11 44.08 23.68
N GLN A 10 -15.42 43.76 24.78
CA GLN A 10 -14.73 42.47 24.95
C GLN A 10 -15.72 41.31 25.17
N ALA A 11 -16.85 41.55 25.84
CA ALA A 11 -17.89 40.53 26.05
C ALA A 11 -18.69 40.21 24.78
N GLN A 12 -18.93 41.20 23.90
CA GLN A 12 -19.66 40.98 22.64
C GLN A 12 -18.82 40.30 21.54
N THR A 13 -17.49 40.36 21.61
CA THR A 13 -16.61 39.65 20.65
C THR A 13 -16.19 38.25 21.11
N LEU A 14 -16.34 37.94 22.41
CA LEU A 14 -16.10 36.60 22.98
C LEU A 14 -17.30 35.64 22.85
N GLY A 15 -18.49 36.14 22.49
CA GLY A 15 -19.71 35.35 22.35
C GLY A 15 -19.86 34.61 21.01
N GLU A 16 -19.19 35.05 19.94
CA GLU A 16 -19.36 34.49 18.59
C GLU A 16 -18.23 33.57 18.12
N ARG A 17 -17.14 33.46 18.89
CA ARG A 17 -16.15 32.40 18.74
C ARG A 17 -16.11 31.62 20.03
N VAL A 18 -16.89 30.54 20.10
CA VAL A 18 -16.85 29.58 21.21
C VAL A 18 -15.38 29.27 21.54
N PRO A 19 -14.83 29.77 22.67
CA PRO A 19 -13.45 29.47 23.02
C PRO A 19 -13.47 28.10 23.71
N PHE A 20 -13.60 27.05 22.90
CA PHE A 20 -13.48 25.67 23.37
C PHE A 20 -12.03 25.33 23.79
N PHE A 21 -11.07 26.23 23.51
CA PHE A 21 -9.64 26.06 23.74
C PHE A 21 -9.16 27.09 24.76
N GLY A 22 -9.14 26.77 26.07
CA GLY A 22 -8.78 27.82 27.03
C GLY A 22 -8.59 27.53 28.54
N THR A 23 -8.77 26.31 29.07
CA THR A 23 -8.53 26.05 30.50
C THR A 23 -7.75 24.74 30.71
N GLY A 24 -7.01 24.62 31.82
CA GLY A 24 -6.11 23.47 32.09
C GLY A 24 -6.78 22.10 31.97
N LYS A 25 -8.04 21.97 32.44
CA LYS A 25 -8.86 20.76 32.26
C LYS A 25 -9.24 20.49 30.80
N ASN A 26 -9.56 21.52 30.03
CA ASN A 26 -9.86 21.39 28.60
C ASN A 26 -8.64 20.97 27.78
N ARG A 27 -7.41 21.32 28.20
CA ARG A 27 -6.16 20.89 27.54
C ARG A 27 -5.85 19.41 27.77
N LEU A 28 -6.02 18.92 28.99
CA LEU A 28 -5.88 17.49 29.33
C LEU A 28 -6.91 16.65 28.55
N ASN A 29 -8.16 17.09 28.54
CA ASN A 29 -9.23 16.42 27.78
C ASN A 29 -8.96 16.39 26.27
N GLN A 30 -8.39 17.47 25.71
CA GLN A 30 -7.99 17.51 24.29
C GLN A 30 -6.80 16.61 23.99
N GLN A 31 -5.80 16.54 24.88
CA GLN A 31 -4.69 15.62 24.73
C GLN A 31 -5.15 14.16 24.78
N GLN A 32 -5.95 13.80 25.78
CA GLN A 32 -6.57 12.49 25.90
C GLN A 32 -7.45 12.16 24.67
N ALA A 33 -8.24 13.12 24.16
CA ALA A 33 -9.03 12.90 22.96
C ALA A 33 -8.17 12.63 21.71
N ARG A 34 -7.01 13.26 21.57
CA ARG A 34 -6.07 13.00 20.46
C ARG A 34 -5.41 11.63 20.60
N GLU A 35 -4.94 11.28 21.79
CA GLU A 35 -4.34 9.98 22.07
C GLU A 35 -5.34 8.86 21.87
N ASN A 36 -6.57 9.04 22.37
CA ASN A 36 -7.68 8.10 22.14
C ASN A 36 -8.02 7.99 20.65
N LEU A 37 -8.05 9.09 19.90
CA LEU A 37 -8.26 9.01 18.44
C LEU A 37 -7.17 8.18 17.76
N VAL A 38 -5.91 8.37 18.13
CA VAL A 38 -4.79 7.58 17.56
C VAL A 38 -4.95 6.10 17.90
N ARG A 39 -5.25 5.76 19.16
CA ARG A 39 -5.49 4.38 19.60
C ARG A 39 -6.66 3.75 18.86
N THR A 40 -7.82 4.39 18.92
CA THR A 40 -9.04 3.90 18.26
C THR A 40 -8.88 3.79 16.75
N PHE A 41 -8.20 4.73 16.09
CA PHE A 41 -7.91 4.64 14.66
C PHE A 41 -6.98 3.45 14.33
N SER A 42 -5.97 3.18 15.17
CA SER A 42 -5.10 2.01 15.01
C SER A 42 -5.87 0.70 15.23
N ASP A 43 -6.60 0.61 16.34
CA ASP A 43 -7.37 -0.59 16.73
C ASP A 43 -8.42 -0.96 15.68
N GLY A 44 -9.09 0.05 15.13
CA GLY A 44 -10.09 -0.12 14.09
C GLY A 44 -9.54 -0.55 12.73
N LEU A 45 -8.24 -0.41 12.50
CA LEU A 45 -7.61 -1.00 11.33
C LEU A 45 -7.34 -2.51 11.49
N GLY A 46 -7.34 -2.99 12.73
CA GLY A 46 -7.07 -4.38 13.09
C GLY A 46 -5.58 -4.67 13.26
N GLY A 47 -5.28 -5.91 13.67
CA GLY A 47 -3.91 -6.39 13.83
C GLY A 47 -3.18 -6.60 12.50
N ILE A 48 -1.85 -6.52 12.55
CA ILE A 48 -0.99 -6.82 11.40
C ILE A 48 -0.71 -8.32 11.38
N SER A 49 -0.80 -8.91 10.20
CA SER A 49 -0.39 -10.29 9.99
C SER A 49 0.41 -10.42 8.71
N ASP A 50 1.72 -10.61 8.84
CA ASP A 50 2.61 -10.82 7.70
C ASP A 50 2.12 -12.00 6.84
N LYS A 51 1.65 -13.08 7.49
CA LYS A 51 1.06 -14.24 6.82
C LYS A 51 -0.17 -13.89 5.99
N GLN A 52 -1.13 -13.14 6.53
CA GLN A 52 -2.32 -12.74 5.77
C GLN A 52 -1.97 -11.81 4.60
N LEU A 53 -1.02 -10.90 4.80
CA LEU A 53 -0.55 -10.02 3.73
C LEU A 53 0.11 -10.81 2.59
N TYR A 54 0.94 -11.79 2.95
CA TYR A 54 1.56 -12.72 2.01
C TYR A 54 0.52 -13.56 1.27
N GLU A 55 -0.41 -14.20 1.98
CA GLU A 55 -1.46 -15.03 1.37
C GLU A 55 -2.34 -14.21 0.42
N SER A 56 -2.68 -12.98 0.79
CA SER A 56 -3.44 -12.07 -0.05
C SER A 56 -2.70 -11.75 -1.35
N ALA A 57 -1.41 -11.38 -1.25
CA ALA A 57 -0.57 -11.11 -2.41
C ALA A 57 -0.40 -12.33 -3.32
N THR A 58 -0.16 -13.51 -2.74
CA THR A 58 -0.01 -14.78 -3.46
C THR A 58 -1.31 -15.19 -4.15
N LYS A 59 -2.46 -15.07 -3.47
CA LYS A 59 -3.79 -15.33 -4.07
C LYS A 59 -4.09 -14.38 -5.22
N GLY A 60 -3.78 -13.09 -5.08
CA GLY A 60 -3.97 -12.12 -6.16
C GLY A 60 -3.08 -12.40 -7.37
N GLN A 61 -1.83 -12.82 -7.12
CA GLN A 61 -0.93 -13.27 -8.18
C GLN A 61 -1.50 -14.50 -8.89
N GLN A 62 -1.93 -15.50 -8.15
CA GLN A 62 -2.49 -16.73 -8.69
C GLN A 62 -3.76 -16.46 -9.51
N LYS A 63 -4.68 -15.62 -9.02
CA LYS A 63 -5.87 -15.20 -9.75
C LYS A 63 -5.53 -14.51 -11.07
N PHE A 64 -4.48 -13.68 -11.09
CA PHE A 64 -4.02 -13.05 -12.33
C PHE A 64 -3.51 -14.10 -13.33
N ILE A 65 -2.64 -15.00 -12.86
CA ILE A 65 -2.07 -16.10 -13.65
C ILE A 65 -3.19 -16.97 -14.24
N GLU A 66 -4.15 -17.37 -13.42
CA GLU A 66 -5.28 -18.20 -13.83
C GLU A 66 -6.18 -17.49 -14.83
N ALA A 67 -6.52 -16.22 -14.61
CA ALA A 67 -7.38 -15.47 -15.52
C ALA A 67 -6.72 -15.24 -16.88
N ALA A 68 -5.44 -14.87 -16.90
CA ALA A 68 -4.66 -14.68 -18.13
C ALA A 68 -4.39 -16.02 -18.83
N GLY A 69 -4.10 -17.07 -18.06
CA GLY A 69 -3.90 -18.44 -18.52
C GLY A 69 -5.14 -19.01 -19.19
N LYS A 70 -6.31 -18.97 -18.53
CA LYS A 70 -7.60 -19.45 -19.07
C LYS A 70 -7.94 -18.82 -20.41
N ARG A 71 -7.75 -17.51 -20.56
CA ARG A 71 -8.02 -16.80 -21.82
C ARG A 71 -7.10 -17.24 -22.94
N TYR A 72 -5.83 -17.51 -22.62
CA TYR A 72 -4.85 -17.97 -23.59
C TYR A 72 -5.09 -19.44 -23.96
N ASN A 73 -5.33 -20.29 -22.96
CA ASN A 73 -5.61 -21.71 -23.15
C ASN A 73 -6.84 -21.90 -24.04
N ARG A 74 -7.90 -21.10 -23.89
CA ARG A 74 -9.03 -21.11 -24.84
C ARG A 74 -8.60 -20.97 -26.31
N ILE A 75 -7.61 -20.11 -26.59
CA ILE A 75 -7.10 -19.88 -27.95
C ILE A 75 -6.20 -21.03 -28.39
N ILE A 76 -5.36 -21.56 -27.50
CA ILE A 76 -4.56 -22.77 -27.74
C ILE A 76 -5.47 -23.96 -28.07
N ASP A 77 -6.45 -24.21 -27.22
CA ASP A 77 -7.38 -25.34 -27.37
C ASP A 77 -8.18 -25.22 -28.66
N ALA A 78 -8.60 -24.00 -29.04
CA ALA A 78 -9.27 -23.74 -30.31
C ALA A 78 -8.36 -23.90 -31.53
N MET A 79 -7.06 -23.59 -31.41
CA MET A 79 -6.09 -23.86 -32.46
C MET A 79 -5.82 -25.36 -32.63
N GLY A 80 -5.91 -26.14 -31.55
CA GLY A 80 -5.55 -27.55 -31.53
C GLY A 80 -4.12 -27.76 -32.04
N ASP A 81 -3.95 -28.76 -32.89
CA ASP A 81 -2.66 -29.14 -33.49
C ASP A 81 -2.28 -28.30 -34.72
N THR A 82 -2.98 -27.18 -34.98
CA THR A 82 -2.71 -26.34 -36.15
C THR A 82 -1.29 -25.79 -36.11
N PRO A 83 -0.45 -26.07 -37.13
CA PRO A 83 0.93 -25.60 -37.13
C PRO A 83 1.05 -24.09 -37.24
N VAL A 84 1.98 -23.52 -36.48
CA VAL A 84 2.41 -22.13 -36.57
C VAL A 84 3.59 -22.03 -37.54
N ASP A 85 3.44 -21.25 -38.60
CA ASP A 85 4.52 -20.92 -39.55
C ASP A 85 5.50 -19.93 -38.93
N LEU A 86 6.65 -20.44 -38.46
CA LEU A 86 7.72 -19.67 -37.81
C LEU A 86 8.79 -19.14 -38.79
N SER A 87 8.51 -19.10 -40.09
CA SER A 87 9.51 -18.73 -41.11
C SER A 87 10.11 -17.34 -40.91
N ASN A 88 9.31 -16.37 -40.44
CA ASN A 88 9.81 -15.02 -40.18
C ASN A 88 10.66 -14.97 -38.90
N THR A 89 10.28 -15.73 -37.88
CA THR A 89 11.08 -15.92 -36.67
C THR A 89 12.46 -16.50 -37.00
N VAL A 90 12.51 -17.56 -37.80
CA VAL A 90 13.78 -18.19 -38.24
C VAL A 90 14.66 -17.17 -38.97
N LYS A 91 14.10 -16.44 -39.95
CA LYS A 91 14.83 -15.37 -40.66
C LYS A 91 15.34 -14.29 -39.71
N THR A 92 14.56 -13.94 -38.70
CA THR A 92 14.93 -12.93 -37.70
C THR A 92 16.07 -13.43 -36.82
N ILE A 93 16.05 -14.70 -36.42
CA ILE A 93 17.15 -15.34 -35.68
C ILE A 93 18.44 -15.30 -36.50
N ASP A 94 18.39 -15.68 -37.78
CA ASP A 94 19.55 -15.64 -38.68
C ASP A 94 20.16 -14.23 -38.79
N ASN A 95 19.31 -13.22 -38.93
CA ASN A 95 19.75 -11.82 -38.95
C ASN A 95 20.42 -11.41 -37.64
N GLN A 96 19.90 -11.84 -36.48
CA GLN A 96 20.51 -11.52 -35.19
C GLN A 96 21.82 -12.29 -34.96
N ILE A 97 21.92 -13.54 -35.41
CA ILE A 97 23.17 -14.30 -35.40
C ILE A 97 24.23 -13.51 -36.19
N ALA A 98 23.92 -13.07 -37.42
CA ALA A 98 24.85 -12.31 -38.25
C ALA A 98 25.30 -10.98 -37.60
N VAL A 99 24.41 -10.31 -36.87
CA VAL A 99 24.74 -9.08 -36.12
C VAL A 99 25.69 -9.38 -34.95
N LEU A 100 25.43 -10.45 -34.19
CA LEU A 100 26.20 -10.83 -33.00
C LEU A 100 27.54 -11.50 -33.34
N SER A 101 27.63 -12.14 -34.52
CA SER A 101 28.85 -12.77 -35.03
C SER A 101 29.65 -11.85 -35.97
N ARG A 102 29.35 -10.55 -36.03
CA ARG A 102 30.02 -9.63 -36.96
C ARG A 102 31.55 -9.61 -36.70
N PRO A 103 32.39 -9.81 -37.74
CA PRO A 103 33.84 -9.72 -37.59
C PRO A 103 34.28 -8.34 -37.08
N GLY A 104 35.31 -8.31 -36.22
CA GLY A 104 35.87 -7.06 -35.66
C GLY A 104 35.15 -6.49 -34.42
N LYS A 105 34.17 -7.20 -33.85
CA LYS A 105 33.59 -6.92 -32.53
C LYS A 105 33.81 -8.12 -31.59
N SER A 106 33.77 -7.86 -30.27
CA SER A 106 33.72 -8.93 -29.26
C SER A 106 32.46 -9.77 -29.50
N GLN A 107 32.66 -11.05 -29.82
CA GLN A 107 31.57 -11.99 -30.13
C GLN A 107 31.19 -12.77 -28.87
N ASP A 108 29.89 -12.91 -28.62
CA ASP A 108 29.39 -13.85 -27.62
C ASP A 108 29.01 -15.17 -28.31
N ARG A 109 29.97 -16.10 -28.32
CA ARG A 109 29.78 -17.42 -28.93
C ARG A 109 28.71 -18.23 -28.20
N ALA A 110 28.49 -17.98 -26.91
CA ALA A 110 27.45 -18.66 -26.14
C ALA A 110 26.05 -18.18 -26.58
N ALA A 111 25.87 -16.86 -26.70
CA ALA A 111 24.64 -16.26 -27.20
C ALA A 111 24.31 -16.74 -28.63
N VAL A 112 25.29 -16.73 -29.53
CA VAL A 112 25.12 -17.24 -30.91
C VAL A 112 24.73 -18.72 -30.90
N LYS A 113 25.39 -19.55 -30.07
CA LYS A 113 25.06 -20.98 -29.94
C LYS A 113 23.64 -21.20 -29.41
N VAL A 114 23.19 -20.39 -28.46
CA VAL A 114 21.79 -20.44 -27.96
C VAL A 114 20.82 -20.14 -29.08
N LEU A 115 21.05 -19.10 -29.89
CA LEU A 115 20.19 -18.77 -31.04
C LEU A 115 20.17 -19.87 -32.09
N GLN A 116 21.32 -20.46 -32.39
CA GLN A 116 21.42 -21.58 -33.33
C GLN A 116 20.64 -22.80 -32.83
N GLN A 117 20.83 -23.19 -31.57
CA GLN A 117 20.09 -24.30 -30.97
C GLN A 117 18.58 -24.04 -31.02
N PHE A 118 18.14 -22.81 -30.70
CA PHE A 118 16.72 -22.47 -30.78
C PHE A 118 16.17 -22.53 -32.19
N LYS A 119 16.95 -22.10 -33.20
CA LYS A 119 16.57 -22.25 -34.61
C LYS A 119 16.41 -23.73 -34.98
N ASP A 120 17.35 -24.57 -34.57
CA ASP A 120 17.32 -26.00 -34.85
C ASP A 120 16.10 -26.63 -34.16
N ASP A 121 15.86 -26.30 -32.88
CA ASP A 121 14.71 -26.78 -32.10
C ASP A 121 13.37 -26.44 -32.78
N ILE A 122 13.16 -25.17 -33.20
CA ILE A 122 11.89 -24.74 -33.82
C ILE A 122 11.72 -25.20 -35.27
N THR A 123 12.78 -25.68 -35.92
CA THR A 123 12.72 -26.22 -37.29
C THR A 123 12.69 -27.75 -37.33
N SER A 124 12.98 -28.41 -36.21
CA SER A 124 13.02 -29.88 -36.09
C SER A 124 11.65 -30.56 -36.25
N GLY A 125 10.55 -29.82 -36.16
CA GLY A 125 9.20 -30.36 -36.31
C GLY A 125 8.10 -29.28 -36.35
N PRO A 126 6.83 -29.68 -36.57
CA PRO A 126 5.71 -28.76 -36.50
C PRO A 126 5.58 -28.17 -35.09
N ASN A 127 5.35 -26.86 -35.01
CA ASN A 127 5.11 -26.18 -33.74
C ASN A 127 3.63 -25.82 -33.64
N ASP A 128 2.91 -26.40 -32.68
CA ASP A 128 1.57 -25.92 -32.32
C ASP A 128 1.66 -24.54 -31.62
N LEU A 129 0.52 -23.90 -31.36
CA LEU A 129 0.51 -22.58 -30.72
C LEU A 129 1.10 -22.61 -29.29
N ARG A 130 0.96 -23.73 -28.59
CA ARG A 130 1.45 -23.91 -27.22
C ARG A 130 2.98 -23.99 -27.19
N LEU A 131 3.56 -24.87 -27.99
CA LEU A 131 4.98 -25.06 -28.14
C LEU A 131 5.65 -23.79 -28.65
N ALA A 132 5.04 -23.11 -29.63
CA ALA A 132 5.47 -21.80 -30.10
C ALA A 132 5.58 -20.78 -28.95
N ARG A 133 4.58 -20.71 -28.07
CA ARG A 133 4.58 -19.81 -26.90
C ARG A 133 5.66 -20.17 -25.89
N GLU A 134 5.82 -21.46 -25.59
CA GLU A 134 6.80 -21.98 -24.63
C GLU A 134 8.22 -21.69 -25.12
N ASN A 135 8.51 -22.05 -26.38
CA ASN A 135 9.79 -21.77 -27.05
C ASN A 135 10.11 -20.27 -27.07
N ARG A 136 9.15 -19.40 -27.41
CA ARG A 136 9.29 -17.93 -27.34
C ARG A 136 9.70 -17.46 -25.94
N THR A 137 9.11 -18.07 -24.91
CA THR A 137 9.33 -17.70 -23.50
C THR A 137 10.71 -18.14 -23.01
N ASP A 138 11.10 -19.36 -23.35
CA ASP A 138 12.36 -19.94 -22.92
C ASP A 138 13.55 -19.36 -23.68
N LEU A 139 13.38 -18.97 -24.95
CA LEU A 139 14.36 -18.21 -25.70
C LEU A 139 14.79 -16.97 -24.91
N ARG A 140 13.84 -16.14 -24.48
CA ARG A 140 14.14 -14.91 -23.73
C ARG A 140 14.92 -15.21 -22.45
N LYS A 141 14.57 -16.28 -21.71
CA LYS A 141 15.27 -16.63 -20.46
C LYS A 141 16.71 -17.11 -20.73
N ARG A 142 16.87 -18.08 -21.62
CA ARG A 142 18.17 -18.71 -21.92
C ARG A 142 19.13 -17.75 -22.58
N PHE A 143 18.64 -16.93 -23.52
CA PHE A 143 19.45 -16.00 -24.29
C PHE A 143 19.93 -14.79 -23.48
N ILE A 144 19.12 -14.28 -22.54
CA ILE A 144 19.59 -13.21 -21.62
C ILE A 144 20.56 -13.76 -20.57
N ALA A 145 20.43 -15.04 -20.19
CA ALA A 145 21.32 -15.68 -19.23
C ALA A 145 22.68 -16.06 -19.82
N SER A 146 22.82 -16.19 -21.15
CA SER A 146 24.06 -16.62 -21.82
C SER A 146 25.10 -15.50 -21.99
N SER A 147 25.03 -14.44 -21.17
CA SER A 147 25.84 -13.23 -21.31
C SER A 147 27.19 -13.39 -20.62
N ASP A 148 28.25 -13.66 -21.38
CA ASP A 148 29.63 -13.71 -20.85
C ASP A 148 30.51 -12.55 -21.34
N THR A 149 30.27 -12.04 -22.56
CA THR A 149 31.17 -11.04 -23.18
C THR A 149 30.45 -9.87 -23.85
N VAL A 150 29.19 -10.02 -24.22
CA VAL A 150 28.38 -8.95 -24.85
C VAL A 150 27.51 -8.24 -23.81
N ASP A 151 27.32 -6.93 -24.01
CA ASP A 151 26.50 -6.11 -23.14
C ASP A 151 25.03 -6.56 -23.11
N LYS A 152 24.44 -6.55 -21.91
CA LYS A 152 23.07 -7.01 -21.66
C LYS A 152 22.02 -6.22 -22.45
N ASP A 153 22.21 -4.93 -22.72
CA ASP A 153 21.30 -4.14 -23.54
C ASP A 153 21.32 -4.61 -25.00
N THR A 154 22.49 -5.02 -25.50
CA THR A 154 22.62 -5.60 -26.86
C THR A 154 21.85 -6.92 -26.96
N LEU A 155 22.02 -7.82 -25.99
CA LEU A 155 21.27 -9.08 -25.94
C LEU A 155 19.76 -8.84 -25.74
N GLN A 156 19.39 -7.86 -24.93
CA GLN A 156 17.99 -7.47 -24.72
C GLN A 156 17.34 -6.99 -26.02
N LYS A 157 18.02 -6.12 -26.78
CA LYS A 157 17.56 -5.65 -28.09
C LYS A 157 17.36 -6.79 -29.07
N ALA A 158 18.35 -7.68 -29.21
CA ALA A 158 18.24 -8.85 -30.08
C ALA A 158 17.10 -9.79 -29.66
N SER A 159 16.96 -10.05 -28.36
CA SER A 159 15.86 -10.84 -27.80
C SER A 159 14.49 -10.23 -28.11
N ASP A 160 14.34 -8.92 -27.95
CA ASP A 160 13.08 -8.22 -28.20
C ASP A 160 12.69 -8.23 -29.69
N ILE A 161 13.68 -8.16 -30.60
CA ILE A 161 13.45 -8.29 -32.04
C ILE A 161 12.92 -9.70 -32.37
N ILE A 162 13.57 -10.75 -31.88
CA ILE A 162 13.13 -12.14 -32.12
C ILE A 162 11.76 -12.40 -31.47
N TYR A 163 11.54 -11.92 -30.24
CA TYR A 163 10.27 -12.06 -29.54
C TYR A 163 9.10 -11.45 -30.31
N LYS A 164 9.31 -10.29 -30.95
CA LYS A 164 8.30 -9.65 -31.80
C LYS A 164 8.00 -10.46 -33.06
N ALA A 165 9.02 -11.01 -33.72
CA ALA A 165 8.83 -11.88 -34.88
C ALA A 165 8.01 -13.13 -34.52
N TYR A 166 8.36 -13.77 -33.41
CA TYR A 166 7.65 -14.93 -32.88
C TYR A 166 6.17 -14.62 -32.60
N THR A 167 5.92 -13.49 -31.94
CA THR A 167 4.55 -13.04 -31.63
C THR A 167 3.75 -12.74 -32.90
N ALA A 168 4.40 -12.20 -33.94
CA ALA A 168 3.75 -11.91 -35.22
C ALA A 168 3.36 -13.21 -35.95
N ASP A 169 4.23 -14.21 -35.95
CA ASP A 169 3.98 -15.53 -36.57
C ASP A 169 2.82 -16.25 -35.88
N MET A 170 2.82 -16.29 -34.55
CA MET A 170 1.69 -16.82 -33.77
C MET A 170 0.39 -16.07 -34.07
N LYS A 171 0.44 -14.73 -34.16
CA LYS A 171 -0.73 -13.91 -34.45
C LYS A 171 -1.27 -14.19 -35.86
N LYS A 172 -0.37 -14.36 -36.83
CA LYS A 172 -0.72 -14.74 -38.21
C LYS A 172 -1.39 -16.10 -38.26
N ALA A 173 -0.87 -17.09 -37.52
CA ALA A 173 -1.45 -18.43 -37.45
C ALA A 173 -2.87 -18.39 -36.84
N VAL A 174 -3.05 -17.69 -35.71
CA VAL A 174 -4.38 -17.52 -35.09
C VAL A 174 -5.34 -16.76 -36.01
N ALA A 175 -4.88 -15.70 -36.67
CA ALA A 175 -5.72 -14.93 -37.60
C ALA A 175 -6.21 -15.77 -38.77
N LYS A 176 -5.33 -16.65 -39.30
CA LYS A 176 -5.64 -17.55 -40.41
C LYS A 176 -6.64 -18.64 -40.01
N ASN A 177 -6.51 -19.20 -38.80
CA ASN A 177 -7.30 -20.36 -38.38
C ASN A 177 -8.60 -20.00 -37.65
N LEU A 178 -8.54 -19.00 -36.76
CA LEU A 178 -9.65 -18.61 -35.86
C LEU A 178 -10.24 -17.24 -36.17
N GLY A 179 -9.62 -16.48 -37.08
CA GLY A 179 -10.06 -15.14 -37.46
C GLY A 179 -9.33 -13.99 -36.76
N ALA A 180 -9.52 -12.78 -37.30
CA ALA A 180 -8.78 -11.59 -36.88
C ALA A 180 -9.07 -11.17 -35.42
N ASP A 181 -10.30 -11.37 -34.95
CA ASP A 181 -10.72 -11.02 -33.59
C ASP A 181 -10.00 -11.86 -32.53
N GLU A 182 -9.89 -13.16 -32.76
CA GLU A 182 -9.14 -14.10 -31.92
C GLU A 182 -7.66 -13.74 -31.87
N ALA A 183 -7.08 -13.32 -32.99
CA ALA A 183 -5.69 -12.85 -33.04
C ALA A 183 -5.49 -11.54 -32.26
N ILE A 184 -6.47 -10.62 -32.29
CA ILE A 184 -6.48 -9.41 -31.46
C ILE A 184 -6.62 -9.77 -29.98
N ASN A 185 -7.48 -10.72 -29.64
CA ASN A 185 -7.66 -11.22 -28.28
C ASN A 185 -6.38 -11.85 -27.75
N MET A 186 -5.70 -12.69 -28.53
CA MET A 186 -4.39 -13.25 -28.17
C MET A 186 -3.38 -12.13 -27.88
N ALA A 187 -3.28 -11.11 -28.75
CA ALA A 187 -2.39 -9.98 -28.54
C ALA A 187 -2.73 -9.14 -27.29
N ARG A 188 -4.00 -9.10 -26.87
CA ARG A 188 -4.40 -8.50 -25.58
C ARG A 188 -3.91 -9.34 -24.41
N VAL A 189 -4.06 -10.67 -24.48
CA VAL A 189 -3.62 -11.59 -23.43
C VAL A 189 -2.09 -11.60 -23.30
N ASP A 190 -1.35 -11.60 -24.42
CA ASP A 190 0.11 -11.48 -24.42
C ASP A 190 0.58 -10.17 -23.79
N ARG A 191 -0.08 -9.04 -24.07
CA ARG A 191 0.22 -7.76 -23.39
C ARG A 191 -0.05 -7.83 -21.89
N SER A 192 -1.14 -8.49 -21.48
CA SER A 192 -1.41 -8.71 -20.05
C SER A 192 -0.33 -9.58 -19.39
N TRP A 193 0.13 -10.64 -20.06
CA TRP A 193 1.22 -11.49 -19.59
C TRP A 193 2.56 -10.75 -19.52
N SER A 194 2.92 -10.00 -20.56
CA SER A 194 4.14 -9.18 -20.54
C SER A 194 4.10 -8.14 -19.42
N LYS A 195 2.97 -7.43 -19.23
CA LYS A 195 2.81 -6.50 -18.13
C LYS A 195 2.91 -7.17 -16.76
N PHE A 196 2.43 -8.40 -16.64
CA PHE A 196 2.58 -9.20 -15.42
C PHE A 196 4.02 -9.64 -15.19
N ASN A 197 4.70 -10.14 -16.23
CA ASN A 197 6.10 -10.52 -16.14
C ASN A 197 6.99 -9.33 -15.82
N ASP A 198 6.71 -8.15 -16.40
CA ASP A 198 7.36 -6.89 -16.03
C ASP A 198 7.06 -6.50 -14.59
N MET A 199 5.83 -6.73 -14.13
CA MET A 199 5.45 -6.48 -12.74
C MET A 199 6.26 -7.36 -11.79
N MET A 200 6.22 -8.68 -11.99
CA MET A 200 6.95 -9.65 -11.17
C MET A 200 8.47 -9.49 -11.31
N GLY A 201 8.95 -9.07 -12.48
CA GLY A 201 10.36 -8.90 -12.80
C GLY A 201 11.02 -7.68 -12.16
N ARG A 202 10.26 -6.73 -11.62
CA ARG A 202 10.78 -5.45 -11.11
C ARG A 202 11.14 -5.45 -9.64
N THR A 203 10.78 -6.48 -8.86
CA THR A 203 10.98 -6.45 -7.40
C THR A 203 11.52 -7.79 -6.90
N ARG A 204 12.53 -7.76 -6.02
CA ARG A 204 13.18 -8.98 -5.51
C ARG A 204 12.18 -9.85 -4.73
N VAL A 205 11.31 -9.20 -3.96
CA VAL A 205 10.31 -9.90 -3.15
C VAL A 205 9.20 -10.46 -4.03
N GLN A 206 8.68 -9.77 -5.06
CA GLN A 206 7.67 -10.38 -5.94
C GLN A 206 8.26 -11.52 -6.78
N LYS A 207 9.53 -11.45 -7.21
CA LYS A 207 10.24 -12.61 -7.79
C LYS A 207 10.31 -13.77 -6.81
N ALA A 208 10.57 -13.47 -5.54
CA ALA A 208 10.63 -14.48 -4.50
C ALA A 208 9.23 -15.07 -4.20
N ILE A 209 8.14 -14.28 -4.22
CA ILE A 209 6.76 -14.79 -4.13
C ILE A 209 6.47 -15.71 -5.33
N ALA A 210 6.82 -15.30 -6.55
CA ALA A 210 6.65 -16.13 -7.74
C ALA A 210 7.43 -17.44 -7.72
N SER A 211 8.60 -17.46 -7.08
CA SER A 211 9.44 -18.64 -6.96
C SER A 211 9.20 -19.43 -5.67
N GLY A 212 8.23 -19.01 -4.82
CA GLY A 212 7.96 -19.64 -3.52
C GLY A 212 9.04 -19.41 -2.46
N LYS A 213 9.97 -18.48 -2.68
CA LYS A 213 11.13 -18.18 -1.82
C LYS A 213 10.96 -16.94 -0.94
N ALA A 214 9.87 -16.19 -1.06
CA ALA A 214 9.62 -15.01 -0.24
C ALA A 214 9.07 -15.41 1.12
N THR A 215 9.58 -14.78 2.19
CA THR A 215 8.97 -14.90 3.51
C THR A 215 7.82 -13.88 3.67
N PRO A 216 6.88 -14.11 4.60
CA PRO A 216 5.81 -13.15 4.87
C PRO A 216 6.31 -11.73 5.23
N GLU A 217 7.39 -11.65 6.00
CA GLU A 217 8.01 -10.40 6.45
C GLU A 217 8.53 -9.57 5.27
N ASP A 218 9.04 -10.24 4.22
CA ASP A 218 9.51 -9.56 3.02
C ASP A 218 8.38 -8.85 2.27
N VAL A 219 7.16 -9.39 2.30
CA VAL A 219 5.98 -8.73 1.73
C VAL A 219 5.57 -7.53 2.58
N THR A 220 5.68 -7.63 3.90
CA THR A 220 5.44 -6.48 4.79
C THR A 220 6.45 -5.37 4.55
N LYS A 221 7.73 -5.68 4.31
CA LYS A 221 8.74 -4.67 3.92
C LYS A 221 8.36 -3.92 2.64
N LEU A 222 7.69 -4.57 1.68
CA LEU A 222 7.23 -3.92 0.45
C LEU A 222 6.16 -2.85 0.69
N VAL A 223 5.34 -2.97 1.74
CA VAL A 223 4.38 -1.91 2.14
C VAL A 223 5.14 -0.61 2.40
N PHE A 224 6.34 -0.72 2.98
CA PHE A 224 7.21 0.39 3.30
C PHE A 224 8.24 0.75 2.22
N SER A 225 8.25 0.04 1.09
CA SER A 225 9.19 0.29 -0.01
C SER A 225 9.18 1.76 -0.45
N GLN A 226 10.35 2.31 -0.79
CA GLN A 226 10.45 3.66 -1.34
C GLN A 226 10.06 3.72 -2.82
N SER A 227 10.08 2.59 -3.53
CA SER A 227 9.76 2.52 -4.95
C SER A 227 8.24 2.60 -5.20
N PRO A 228 7.75 3.61 -5.95
CA PRO A 228 6.32 3.74 -6.28
C PRO A 228 5.77 2.54 -7.03
N SER A 229 6.58 1.95 -7.92
CA SER A 229 6.21 0.78 -8.69
C SER A 229 5.93 -0.41 -7.78
N GLU A 230 6.82 -0.71 -6.84
CA GLU A 230 6.69 -1.87 -5.94
C GLU A 230 5.44 -1.78 -5.09
N ARG A 231 5.19 -0.62 -4.47
CA ARG A 231 3.99 -0.42 -3.65
C ARG A 231 2.71 -0.49 -4.48
N SER A 232 2.71 0.13 -5.66
CA SER A 232 1.53 0.12 -6.53
C SER A 232 1.24 -1.28 -7.09
N GLN A 233 2.25 -2.10 -7.27
CA GLN A 233 2.09 -3.49 -7.69
C GLN A 233 1.58 -4.34 -6.54
N LEU A 234 2.18 -4.23 -5.35
CA LEU A 234 1.69 -4.89 -4.14
C LEU A 234 0.20 -4.56 -3.93
N TYR A 235 -0.18 -3.28 -3.96
CA TYR A 235 -1.59 -2.86 -3.82
C TYR A 235 -2.55 -3.55 -4.81
N ARG A 236 -2.12 -3.82 -6.05
CA ARG A 236 -2.93 -4.50 -7.07
C ARG A 236 -3.06 -6.00 -6.83
N LEU A 237 -2.07 -6.60 -6.19
CA LEU A 237 -2.08 -8.02 -5.84
C LEU A 237 -2.89 -8.28 -4.57
N LEU A 238 -2.94 -7.34 -3.64
CA LEU A 238 -3.71 -7.50 -2.41
C LEU A 238 -5.22 -7.49 -2.70
N ASP A 239 -5.96 -8.34 -1.99
CA ASP A 239 -7.41 -8.23 -1.80
C ASP A 239 -7.75 -7.17 -0.74
N ASP A 240 -9.03 -7.03 -0.39
CA ASP A 240 -9.46 -6.01 0.57
C ASP A 240 -8.88 -6.22 1.96
N ASN A 241 -8.78 -7.47 2.42
CA ASN A 241 -8.17 -7.81 3.70
C ASN A 241 -6.67 -7.51 3.71
N GLY A 242 -5.95 -7.86 2.64
CA GLY A 242 -4.54 -7.53 2.48
C GLY A 242 -4.31 -6.02 2.42
N ARG A 243 -5.17 -5.27 1.72
CA ARG A 243 -5.12 -3.80 1.70
C ARG A 243 -5.38 -3.20 3.08
N GLN A 244 -6.32 -3.76 3.84
CA GLN A 244 -6.60 -3.36 5.21
C GLN A 244 -5.39 -3.62 6.13
N ASN A 245 -4.79 -4.81 6.02
CA ASN A 245 -3.59 -5.19 6.77
C ASN A 245 -2.40 -4.27 6.43
N ALA A 246 -2.20 -3.92 5.15
CA ALA A 246 -1.17 -2.94 4.76
C ALA A 246 -1.43 -1.53 5.34
N ARG A 247 -2.70 -1.11 5.44
CA ARG A 247 -3.08 0.14 6.12
C ARG A 247 -2.78 0.07 7.62
N ALA A 248 -3.13 -1.02 8.27
CA ALA A 248 -2.83 -1.28 9.68
C ALA A 248 -1.32 -1.24 9.92
N ALA A 249 -0.52 -1.87 9.05
CA ALA A 249 0.94 -1.85 9.12
C ALA A 249 1.51 -0.43 9.17
N ILE A 250 1.06 0.43 8.26
CA ILE A 250 1.52 1.83 8.18
C ILE A 250 1.18 2.61 9.45
N VAL A 251 -0.02 2.42 9.98
CA VAL A 251 -0.52 3.17 11.14
C VAL A 251 0.10 2.66 12.42
N GLN A 252 0.16 1.35 12.64
CA GLN A 252 0.83 0.76 13.78
C GLN A 252 2.31 1.16 13.81
N ASN A 253 3.02 1.13 12.68
CA ASN A 253 4.41 1.60 12.64
C ASN A 253 4.55 3.07 13.08
N ALA A 254 3.54 3.90 12.80
CA ALA A 254 3.50 5.27 13.29
C ALA A 254 3.17 5.35 14.78
N VAL A 255 2.27 4.50 15.29
CA VAL A 255 1.94 4.37 16.71
C VAL A 255 3.16 3.88 17.51
N ASP A 256 3.84 2.84 17.05
CA ASP A 256 5.02 2.27 17.72
C ASP A 256 6.14 3.32 17.83
N LYS A 257 6.36 4.13 16.78
CA LYS A 257 7.31 5.26 16.80
C LYS A 257 6.87 6.42 17.68
N ALA A 258 5.57 6.53 17.93
CA ALA A 258 4.98 7.58 18.73
C ALA A 258 4.87 7.23 20.21
N THR A 259 4.86 5.93 20.53
CA THR A 259 4.67 5.42 21.89
C THR A 259 6.01 5.40 22.61
N ASP A 260 6.04 5.94 23.83
CA ASP A 260 7.20 5.88 24.70
C ASP A 260 7.23 4.56 25.50
N PRO A 261 8.34 4.22 26.19
CA PRO A 261 8.41 3.03 27.04
C PRO A 261 7.38 2.99 28.19
N SER A 262 6.73 4.12 28.49
CA SER A 262 5.68 4.23 29.51
C SER A 262 4.28 4.01 28.95
N GLY A 263 4.14 3.76 27.64
CA GLY A 263 2.85 3.55 26.95
C GLY A 263 2.13 4.83 26.55
N ASN A 264 2.74 6.01 26.71
CA ASN A 264 2.14 7.28 26.30
C ASN A 264 2.40 7.56 24.83
N ILE A 265 1.37 8.01 24.11
CA ILE A 265 1.44 8.26 22.67
C ILE A 265 1.70 9.74 22.41
N SER A 266 2.86 10.04 21.82
CA SER A 266 3.15 11.37 21.30
C SER A 266 2.47 11.61 19.96
N VAL A 267 1.39 12.38 19.97
CA VAL A 267 0.65 12.78 18.75
C VAL A 267 1.56 13.45 17.72
N GLU A 268 2.55 14.23 18.16
CA GLU A 268 3.51 14.88 17.26
C GLU A 268 4.41 13.87 16.55
N LYS A 269 4.95 12.89 17.30
CA LYS A 269 5.73 11.80 16.70
C LYS A 269 4.88 10.95 15.74
N PHE A 270 3.61 10.71 16.07
CA PHE A 270 2.68 9.98 15.20
C PHE A 270 2.46 10.70 13.86
N ILE A 271 2.09 11.99 13.90
CA ILE A 271 1.90 12.81 12.70
C ILE A 271 3.19 12.85 11.87
N ASN A 272 4.35 13.04 12.52
CA ASN A 272 5.64 13.06 11.85
C ASN A 272 5.98 11.71 11.19
N ALA A 273 5.68 10.59 11.86
CA ALA A 273 5.86 9.25 11.29
C ALA A 273 4.96 9.02 10.08
N LEU A 274 3.70 9.43 10.13
CA LEU A 274 2.79 9.38 8.98
C LEU A 274 3.25 10.28 7.82
N HIS A 275 3.80 11.46 8.11
CA HIS A 275 4.39 12.33 7.08
C HIS A 275 5.61 11.71 6.43
N ARG A 276 6.50 11.07 7.22
CA ARG A 276 7.65 10.32 6.67
C ARG A 276 7.21 9.17 5.77
N ASN A 277 6.11 8.50 6.14
CA ASN A 277 5.50 7.42 5.38
C ASN A 277 4.44 7.90 4.37
N ARG A 278 4.36 9.20 4.03
CA ARG A 278 3.28 9.76 3.20
C ARG A 278 3.16 9.06 1.84
N LYS A 279 4.28 8.64 1.25
CA LYS A 279 4.30 7.94 -0.05
C LYS A 279 3.65 6.56 0.04
N GLN A 280 3.87 5.86 1.15
CA GLN A 280 3.27 4.58 1.50
C GLN A 280 1.78 4.79 1.78
N SER A 281 1.44 5.73 2.66
CA SER A 281 0.06 6.07 3.00
C SER A 281 -0.76 6.40 1.75
N ALA A 282 -0.26 7.25 0.85
CA ALA A 282 -0.95 7.60 -0.39
C ALA A 282 -1.19 6.39 -1.33
N THR A 283 -0.41 5.32 -1.20
CA THR A 283 -0.56 4.12 -2.04
C THR A 283 -1.66 3.21 -1.51
N PHE A 284 -1.75 3.01 -0.18
CA PHE A 284 -2.66 2.06 0.45
C PHE A 284 -3.96 2.70 0.99
N PHE A 285 -3.93 3.99 1.35
CA PHE A 285 -5.09 4.78 1.74
C PHE A 285 -5.64 5.56 0.53
N LYS A 286 -6.46 4.89 -0.28
CA LYS A 286 -7.15 5.45 -1.44
C LYS A 286 -8.65 5.60 -1.18
N GLY A 287 -9.30 6.48 -1.95
CA GLY A 287 -10.74 6.70 -1.87
C GLY A 287 -11.18 7.11 -0.46
N VAL A 288 -12.18 6.40 0.09
CA VAL A 288 -12.75 6.69 1.42
C VAL A 288 -11.70 6.59 2.52
N HIS A 289 -10.84 5.57 2.49
CA HIS A 289 -9.78 5.41 3.50
C HIS A 289 -8.73 6.52 3.45
N GLY A 290 -8.45 7.06 2.26
CA GLY A 290 -7.60 8.25 2.10
C GLY A 290 -8.21 9.46 2.80
N LYS A 291 -9.52 9.66 2.65
CA LYS A 291 -10.26 10.74 3.31
C LYS A 291 -10.34 10.55 4.83
N GLU A 292 -10.53 9.32 5.31
CA GLU A 292 -10.51 9.01 6.75
C GLU A 292 -9.17 9.40 7.38
N LEU A 293 -8.05 8.96 6.78
CA LEU A 293 -6.71 9.30 7.24
C LEU A 293 -6.46 10.82 7.19
N ASP A 294 -6.91 11.51 6.14
CA ASP A 294 -6.83 12.97 6.04
C ASP A 294 -7.63 13.68 7.16
N GLY A 295 -8.83 13.20 7.47
CA GLY A 295 -9.64 13.70 8.58
C GLY A 295 -8.94 13.56 9.93
N VAL A 296 -8.31 12.40 10.17
CA VAL A 296 -7.49 12.15 11.38
C VAL A 296 -6.33 13.14 11.44
N ILE A 297 -5.55 13.27 10.36
CA ILE A 297 -4.39 14.18 10.31
C ILE A 297 -4.81 15.64 10.51
N LYS A 298 -5.92 16.08 9.91
CA LYS A 298 -6.48 17.42 10.09
C LYS A 298 -6.88 17.70 11.53
N TYR A 299 -7.63 16.79 12.13
CA TYR A 299 -8.05 16.90 13.53
C TYR A 299 -6.83 17.00 14.46
N LEU A 300 -5.86 16.10 14.30
CA LEU A 300 -4.67 16.06 15.16
C LEU A 300 -3.77 17.31 14.98
N ASN A 301 -3.64 17.83 13.76
CA ASN A 301 -2.86 19.05 13.49
C ASN A 301 -3.52 20.31 14.07
N ASP A 302 -4.85 20.44 13.99
CA ASP A 302 -5.52 21.68 14.40
C ASP A 302 -5.73 21.75 15.91
N THR A 303 -6.01 20.61 16.54
CA THR A 303 -5.99 20.51 18.00
C THR A 303 -4.58 20.63 18.59
N ARG A 304 -3.51 20.48 17.78
CA ARG A 304 -2.11 20.75 18.18
C ARG A 304 -1.81 22.24 18.29
N HIS A 305 -2.23 23.07 17.34
CA HIS A 305 -1.88 24.50 17.33
C HIS A 305 -2.56 25.30 18.44
N ALA A 306 -3.73 24.86 18.90
CA ALA A 306 -4.38 25.43 20.09
C ALA A 306 -3.54 25.30 21.38
N ALA A 307 -2.57 24.36 21.43
CA ALA A 307 -1.65 24.20 22.56
C ALA A 307 -0.37 25.04 22.44
N LYS A 308 0.16 25.27 21.22
CA LYS A 308 1.43 25.99 21.00
C LYS A 308 1.30 27.52 21.04
N ALA A 309 0.12 28.09 20.79
CA ALA A 309 -0.08 29.55 20.68
C ALA A 309 0.01 30.33 22.01
N ASN A 310 0.18 29.67 23.17
CA ASN A 310 0.19 30.33 24.48
C ASN A 310 1.40 29.95 25.36
N VAL A 311 2.44 29.35 24.78
CA VAL A 311 3.64 28.86 25.51
C VAL A 311 4.60 30.00 25.89
N GLN A 312 4.45 31.21 25.35
CA GLN A 312 5.33 32.33 25.69
C GLN A 312 5.16 32.89 27.12
N ASN A 313 4.21 32.41 27.93
CA ASN A 313 3.93 33.00 29.25
C ASN A 313 3.58 31.98 30.36
N LEU A 314 4.36 30.91 30.59
CA LEU A 314 4.24 30.16 31.87
C LEU A 314 5.58 29.51 32.29
N ASN A 315 6.08 29.91 33.47
CA ASN A 315 7.29 29.37 34.11
C ASN A 315 7.11 27.92 34.60
N GLY A 316 8.17 27.13 34.46
CA GLY A 316 8.19 25.65 34.58
C GLY A 316 7.84 25.02 35.93
N LEU A 317 7.50 25.79 36.97
CA LEU A 317 7.10 25.26 38.28
C LEU A 317 5.58 25.15 38.49
N GLN A 318 4.75 25.83 37.68
CA GLN A 318 3.28 25.71 37.80
C GLN A 318 2.70 24.49 37.07
N LEU A 319 3.46 23.89 36.15
CA LEU A 319 3.02 22.71 35.40
C LEU A 319 2.96 21.46 36.30
N TYR A 320 3.81 21.39 37.33
CA TYR A 320 3.86 20.27 38.28
C TYR A 320 2.71 20.30 39.29
N GLY A 321 2.25 21.49 39.70
CA GLY A 321 1.13 21.66 40.63
C GLY A 321 -0.23 21.25 40.05
N LEU A 322 -0.41 21.36 38.72
CA LEU A 322 -1.67 20.99 38.05
C LEU A 322 -1.83 19.46 37.88
N LEU A 323 -0.73 18.71 37.91
CA LEU A 323 -0.75 17.24 37.79
C LEU A 323 -1.14 16.53 39.09
N VAL A 324 -0.99 17.19 40.25
CA VAL A 324 -1.21 16.58 41.57
C VAL A 324 -2.46 17.11 42.28
N GLY A 325 -2.91 18.34 41.98
CA GLY A 325 -3.94 19.04 42.76
C GLY A 325 -5.42 18.84 42.38
N GLY A 326 -5.80 17.79 41.66
CA GLY A 326 -7.13 17.69 41.05
C GLY A 326 -7.81 16.33 41.08
N GLY A 327 -8.02 15.75 42.26
CA GLY A 327 -9.14 14.85 42.59
C GLY A 327 -9.41 13.63 41.69
N ILE A 328 -8.99 12.45 42.21
CA ILE A 328 -9.46 11.09 41.91
C ILE A 328 -9.14 10.52 40.51
N ILE A 329 -7.86 10.22 40.27
CA ILE A 329 -7.49 8.93 39.68
C ILE A 329 -6.46 8.32 40.63
N ASN A 330 -6.88 7.28 41.35
CA ASN A 330 -6.04 6.59 42.31
C ASN A 330 -4.82 6.00 41.57
N ALA A 331 -3.61 6.14 42.10
CA ALA A 331 -2.39 5.58 41.48
C ALA A 331 -2.49 4.07 41.22
N ALA A 332 -3.37 3.37 41.97
CA ALA A 332 -3.72 1.98 41.76
C ALA A 332 -4.51 1.71 40.46
N VAL A 333 -5.32 2.65 39.96
CA VAL A 333 -6.06 2.53 38.69
C VAL A 333 -5.09 2.67 37.50
N LEU A 334 -4.13 3.59 37.60
CA LEU A 334 -3.08 3.74 36.59
C LEU A 334 -2.14 2.51 36.56
N ALA A 335 -1.82 1.95 37.73
CA ALA A 335 -1.05 0.69 37.84
C ALA A 335 -1.85 -0.54 37.37
N GLY A 336 -3.18 -0.55 37.54
CA GLY A 336 -4.07 -1.59 37.04
C GLY A 336 -4.14 -1.62 35.51
N MET A 337 -4.20 -0.44 34.87
CA MET A 337 -4.17 -0.33 33.41
C MET A 337 -2.79 -0.64 32.80
N LEU A 338 -1.71 -0.40 33.55
CA LEU A 338 -0.33 -0.74 33.15
C LEU A 338 -0.02 -2.24 33.24
N LYS A 339 -0.69 -2.99 34.13
CA LYS A 339 -0.48 -4.46 34.25
C LYS A 339 -1.27 -5.28 33.23
N THR A 340 -2.33 -4.74 32.63
CA THR A 340 -3.09 -5.40 31.55
C THR A 340 -2.55 -5.11 30.15
N ALA A 341 -1.52 -4.27 30.02
CA ALA A 341 -0.87 -3.96 28.75
C ALA A 341 0.20 -4.99 28.34
N ALA A 342 0.11 -6.24 28.81
CA ALA A 342 0.76 -7.36 28.16
C ALA A 342 -0.03 -7.70 26.89
N PHE A 343 0.14 -6.90 25.85
CA PHE A 343 -0.47 -7.12 24.54
C PHE A 343 0.27 -8.27 23.83
N VAL A 344 0.03 -9.49 24.30
CA VAL A 344 0.17 -10.67 23.45
C VAL A 344 -1.01 -10.59 22.48
N VAL A 345 -0.73 -10.18 21.24
CA VAL A 345 -1.66 -10.38 20.11
C VAL A 345 -1.76 -11.89 19.92
N PRO A 346 -2.86 -12.58 20.31
CA PRO A 346 -3.00 -13.97 19.97
C PRO A 346 -3.32 -13.99 18.48
N ALA A 347 -2.37 -14.48 17.70
CA ALA A 347 -2.69 -14.96 16.36
C ALA A 347 -3.84 -15.98 16.51
N ALA A 348 -4.99 -15.66 15.90
CA ALA A 348 -6.26 -16.39 15.90
C ALA A 348 -7.21 -16.13 17.09
N GLY A 349 -8.30 -15.42 16.79
CA GLY A 349 -9.62 -15.69 17.37
C GLY A 349 -9.90 -15.19 18.80
N ALA A 350 -9.89 -13.87 19.04
CA ALA A 350 -10.67 -13.27 20.13
C ALA A 350 -10.91 -11.77 19.86
N VAL A 351 -12.17 -11.40 19.60
CA VAL A 351 -12.60 -10.01 19.39
C VAL A 351 -12.85 -9.37 20.77
N GLY A 352 -11.92 -8.54 21.23
CA GLY A 352 -12.09 -7.72 22.44
C GLY A 352 -12.74 -6.36 22.09
N GLY A 353 -13.73 -5.94 22.90
CA GLY A 353 -14.70 -4.86 22.63
C GLY A 353 -14.17 -3.47 22.23
N ALA A 354 -12.87 -3.17 22.36
CA ALA A 354 -12.28 -1.93 21.87
C ALA A 354 -12.26 -1.84 20.32
N ALA A 355 -12.20 -2.98 19.61
CA ALA A 355 -12.16 -3.03 18.15
C ALA A 355 -13.42 -2.44 17.47
N LYS A 356 -14.58 -2.43 18.15
CA LYS A 356 -15.86 -1.94 17.58
C LYS A 356 -16.06 -0.42 17.69
N ALA A 357 -15.25 0.29 18.48
CA ALA A 357 -15.44 1.73 18.70
C ALA A 357 -15.11 2.57 17.44
N TYR A 358 -14.13 2.14 16.64
CA TYR A 358 -13.76 2.80 15.38
C TYR A 358 -14.72 2.52 14.23
N GLU A 359 -15.32 1.32 14.22
CA GLU A 359 -16.38 1.00 13.26
C GLU A 359 -17.65 1.82 13.49
N SER A 360 -17.75 2.55 14.62
CA SER A 360 -18.87 3.45 14.87
C SER A 360 -19.03 4.42 13.69
N PRO A 361 -20.13 4.31 12.91
CA PRO A 361 -20.38 5.17 11.77
C PRO A 361 -20.33 6.65 12.15
N VAL A 362 -20.57 6.98 13.43
CA VAL A 362 -20.54 8.34 13.97
C VAL A 362 -19.15 8.95 13.88
N ILE A 363 -18.10 8.27 14.38
CA ILE A 363 -16.73 8.80 14.35
C ILE A 363 -16.22 8.86 12.91
N ARG A 364 -16.45 7.78 12.15
CA ARG A 364 -16.08 7.69 10.74
C ARG A 364 -16.70 8.81 9.91
N ASN A 365 -18.01 9.03 10.04
CA ASN A 365 -18.71 10.07 9.29
C ASN A 365 -18.28 11.47 9.72
N ALA A 366 -18.00 11.69 11.00
CA ALA A 366 -17.46 12.96 11.50
C ALA A 366 -16.07 13.26 10.90
N LEU A 367 -15.18 12.26 10.86
CA LEU A 367 -13.85 12.37 10.25
C LEU A 367 -13.92 12.59 8.73
N LEU A 368 -14.80 11.86 8.03
CA LEU A 368 -15.05 12.06 6.61
C LEU A 368 -15.60 13.47 6.33
N ARG A 369 -16.53 13.96 7.15
CA ARG A 369 -17.04 15.32 7.04
C ARG A 369 -15.93 16.34 7.25
N LEU A 370 -15.10 16.16 8.26
CA LEU A 370 -13.95 17.03 8.52
C LEU A 370 -12.96 17.02 7.34
N ALA A 371 -12.66 15.85 6.78
CA ALA A 371 -11.76 15.71 5.63
C ALA A 371 -12.28 16.48 4.41
N ASN A 372 -13.59 16.48 4.17
CA ASN A 372 -14.19 17.20 3.04
C ASN A 372 -14.50 18.68 3.33
N THR A 373 -14.26 19.19 4.55
CA THR A 373 -14.55 20.58 4.90
C THR A 373 -13.31 21.48 4.70
N PRO A 374 -13.41 22.62 3.99
CA PRO A 374 -12.29 23.55 3.83
C PRO A 374 -11.83 24.18 5.15
N LYS A 375 -10.52 24.19 5.39
CA LYS A 375 -9.91 24.79 6.58
C LYS A 375 -10.18 26.30 6.65
N GLY A 376 -10.44 26.81 7.85
CA GLY A 376 -10.71 28.24 8.09
C GLY A 376 -12.17 28.67 7.92
N SER A 377 -13.08 27.73 7.62
CA SER A 377 -14.52 27.98 7.59
C SER A 377 -15.18 27.71 8.95
N THR A 378 -16.30 28.38 9.24
CA THR A 378 -17.09 28.08 10.46
C THR A 378 -17.62 26.64 10.47
N ALA A 379 -17.86 26.06 9.29
CA ALA A 379 -18.22 24.66 9.14
C ALA A 379 -17.10 23.70 9.57
N TYR A 380 -15.85 24.12 9.37
CA TYR A 380 -14.66 23.36 9.78
C TYR A 380 -14.54 23.29 11.30
N ASP A 381 -14.71 24.42 11.98
CA ASP A 381 -14.66 24.48 13.45
C ASP A 381 -15.76 23.61 14.09
N ARG A 382 -16.97 23.61 13.49
CA ARG A 382 -18.05 22.70 13.89
C ARG A 382 -17.71 21.24 13.63
N ALA A 383 -17.05 20.92 12.52
CA ALA A 383 -16.61 19.56 12.21
C ALA A 383 -15.57 19.06 13.21
N ILE A 384 -14.60 19.89 13.60
CA ILE A 384 -13.64 19.59 14.68
C ILE A 384 -14.37 19.33 15.99
N SER A 385 -15.31 20.20 16.38
CA SER A 385 -16.10 20.02 17.61
C SER A 385 -16.91 18.73 17.60
N THR A 386 -17.49 18.37 16.45
CA THR A 386 -18.25 17.12 16.27
C THR A 386 -17.37 15.89 16.47
N VAL A 387 -16.15 15.90 15.93
CA VAL A 387 -15.18 14.82 16.15
C VAL A 387 -14.81 14.72 17.64
N THR A 388 -14.50 15.84 18.29
CA THR A 388 -14.18 15.87 19.73
C THR A 388 -15.29 15.30 20.59
N GLN A 389 -16.54 15.75 20.37
CA GLN A 389 -17.70 15.28 21.14
C GLN A 389 -17.94 13.78 20.94
N SER A 390 -17.77 13.29 19.71
CA SER A 390 -17.94 11.86 19.40
C SER A 390 -16.89 11.01 20.13
N LEU A 391 -15.63 11.47 20.18
CA LEU A 391 -14.54 10.80 20.88
C LEU A 391 -14.76 10.80 22.40
N THR A 392 -15.18 11.92 22.98
CA THR A 392 -15.44 12.02 24.43
C THR A 392 -16.58 11.10 24.87
N ARG A 393 -17.66 11.01 24.08
CA ARG A 393 -18.79 10.11 24.39
C ARG A 393 -18.36 8.64 24.38
N VAL A 394 -17.54 8.23 23.41
CA VAL A 394 -17.01 6.87 23.35
C VAL A 394 -16.08 6.58 24.52
N ALA A 395 -15.16 7.49 24.86
CA ALA A 395 -14.28 7.31 26.01
C ALA A 395 -15.06 7.19 27.33
N GLN A 396 -16.12 7.98 27.52
CA GLN A 396 -17.00 7.89 28.68
C GLN A 396 -17.84 6.61 28.72
N ALA A 397 -18.28 6.11 27.57
CA ALA A 397 -19.02 4.85 27.47
C ALA A 397 -18.11 3.65 27.83
N SER A 398 -16.89 3.61 27.27
CA SER A 398 -15.92 2.54 27.57
C SER A 398 -15.48 2.52 29.04
N GLN A 399 -15.43 3.68 29.71
CA GLN A 399 -15.16 3.75 31.16
C GLN A 399 -16.30 3.21 32.02
N LYS A 400 -17.56 3.34 31.58
CA LYS A 400 -18.72 2.82 32.29
C LYS A 400 -18.89 1.31 32.12
N GLU A 401 -18.46 0.75 31.00
CA GLU A 401 -18.50 -0.70 30.75
C GLU A 401 -17.35 -1.46 31.47
N ALA A 402 -16.30 -0.76 31.88
CA ALA A 402 -15.16 -1.31 32.62
C ALA A 402 -15.30 -1.22 34.15
N GLN A 403 -16.41 -0.63 34.63
CA GLN A 403 -16.85 -0.62 36.04
C GLN A 403 -17.95 -1.67 36.21
#